data_AF-A0A9D7L7S5-F1
#
_entry.id   AF-A0A9D7L7S5-F1
#
_cell.length_a   1.000
_cell.length_b   1.000
_cell.length_c   1.000
_cell.angle_alpha   90.00
_cell.angle_beta   90.00
_cell.angle_gamma   90.00
#
_symmetry.space_group_name_H-M   'P 1'
#
loop_
_entity.id
_entity.type
_entity.pdbx_description
1 polymer ?
#
loop_
_entity_poly.entity_id
_entity_poly.type
_entity_poly.pdbx_seq_one_letter_code
_entity_poly.pdbx_strand_id
1 'polypeptide(L)'
;MKQNSSKGFTLVEIMIVVVIIGLLAAMAIPAFQKVRQSSQDKAVLNNARQLSAGADQYFLENGVSSVASSNLVGANAYVKAVNTVAGETYPAGFTQGQAITIAGVAGARTITYAP
;
A
#
# COMPACT_ATOMS: atom_id res chain seq x y z
N MET A 1 60.75 -15.97 6.30
CA MET A 1 59.84 -15.11 5.51
C MET A 1 58.55 -15.88 5.31
N LYS A 2 57.45 -15.51 5.99
CA LYS A 2 56.14 -16.18 5.83
C LYS A 2 55.55 -15.74 4.50
N GLN A 3 55.43 -16.64 3.53
CA GLN A 3 54.71 -16.37 2.30
C GLN A 3 53.21 -16.38 2.60
N ASN A 4 52.59 -15.20 2.59
CA ASN A 4 51.14 -15.08 2.62
C ASN A 4 50.61 -15.44 1.24
N SER A 5 50.19 -16.68 1.06
CA SER A 5 49.48 -17.13 -0.12
C SER A 5 48.07 -16.52 -0.12
N SER A 6 47.87 -15.43 -0.87
CA SER A 6 46.53 -14.92 -1.14
C SER A 6 45.80 -15.93 -2.03
N LYS A 7 44.89 -16.71 -1.44
CA LYS A 7 43.98 -17.56 -2.21
C LYS A 7 42.96 -16.65 -2.90
N GLY A 8 42.98 -16.61 -4.24
CA GLY A 8 41.94 -15.97 -5.04
C GLY A 8 40.73 -16.89 -5.19
N PHE A 9 39.55 -16.30 -5.40
CA PHE A 9 38.35 -17.04 -5.79
C PHE A 9 38.53 -17.67 -7.18
N THR A 10 38.05 -18.90 -7.36
CA THR A 10 37.98 -19.56 -8.66
C THR A 10 36.77 -19.08 -9.45
N LEU A 11 36.89 -19.09 -10.78
CA LEU A 11 35.77 -18.75 -11.66
C LEU A 11 34.58 -19.70 -11.47
N VAL A 12 34.85 -20.97 -11.14
CA VAL A 12 33.82 -21.99 -10.91
C VAL A 12 33.02 -21.69 -9.64
N GLU A 13 33.67 -21.24 -8.57
CA GLU A 13 32.99 -20.83 -7.33
C GLU A 13 32.03 -19.67 -7.59
N ILE A 14 32.46 -18.67 -8.37
CA ILE A 14 31.59 -17.54 -8.71
C ILE A 14 30.43 -17.97 -9.62
N MET A 15 30.65 -18.88 -10.58
CA MET A 15 29.59 -19.40 -11.47
C MET A 15 28.46 -20.09 -10.69
N ILE A 16 28.79 -20.98 -9.76
CA ILE A 16 27.77 -21.72 -9.00
C ILE A 16 26.97 -20.76 -8.11
N VAL A 17 27.63 -19.78 -7.50
CA VAL A 17 26.97 -18.79 -6.63
C VAL A 17 25.96 -17.96 -7.41
N VAL A 18 26.31 -17.42 -8.58
CA VAL A 18 25.36 -16.62 -9.36
C VAL A 18 24.18 -17.44 -9.89
N VAL A 19 24.38 -18.73 -10.18
CA VAL A 19 23.30 -19.64 -10.59
C VAL A 19 22.32 -19.87 -9.44
N ILE A 20 22.82 -20.12 -8.22
CA ILE A 20 21.95 -20.33 -7.05
C ILE A 20 21.21 -19.05 -6.69
N ILE A 21 21.89 -17.89 -6.68
CA ILE A 21 21.25 -16.59 -6.42
C ILE A 21 20.20 -16.29 -7.50
N GLY A 22 20.50 -16.58 -8.77
CA GLY A 22 19.57 -16.40 -9.88
C GLY A 22 18.29 -17.24 -9.71
N LEU A 23 18.43 -18.51 -9.31
CA LEU A 23 17.30 -19.39 -9.03
C LEU A 23 16.44 -18.88 -7.87
N LEU A 24 17.08 -18.48 -6.76
CA LEU A 24 16.38 -17.93 -5.60
C LEU A 24 15.66 -16.62 -5.95
N ALA A 25 16.31 -15.72 -6.68
CA ALA A 25 15.72 -14.45 -7.11
C ALA A 25 14.51 -14.65 -8.03
N ALA A 26 14.58 -15.61 -8.95
CA ALA A 26 13.49 -15.92 -9.87
C ALA A 26 12.20 -16.33 -9.15
N MET A 27 12.30 -17.07 -8.03
CA MET A 27 11.15 -17.41 -7.18
C MET A 27 10.75 -16.29 -6.23
N ALA A 28 11.73 -15.55 -5.68
CA ALA A 28 11.49 -14.53 -4.67
C ALA A 28 10.78 -13.29 -5.23
N ILE A 29 11.11 -12.84 -6.44
CA ILE A 29 10.52 -11.65 -7.06
C ILE A 29 8.99 -11.74 -7.20
N PRO A 30 8.40 -12.77 -7.82
CA PRO A 30 6.93 -12.86 -7.95
C PRO A 30 6.24 -13.02 -6.59
N ALA A 31 6.86 -13.76 -5.65
CA ALA A 31 6.33 -13.90 -4.30
C ALA A 31 6.29 -12.55 -3.56
N PHE A 32 7.37 -11.77 -3.63
CA PHE A 32 7.47 -10.45 -3.02
C PHE A 32 6.47 -9.47 -3.65
N GLN A 33 6.30 -9.49 -4.98
CA GLN A 33 5.31 -8.66 -5.66
C GLN A 33 3.88 -8.95 -5.16
N LYS A 34 3.51 -10.23 -5.00
CA LYS A 34 2.20 -10.63 -4.46
C LYS A 34 1.99 -10.13 -3.03
N VAL A 35 2.98 -10.29 -2.16
CA VAL A 35 2.91 -9.81 -0.76
C VAL A 35 2.77 -8.30 -0.73
N ARG A 36 3.57 -7.57 -1.52
CA ARG A 36 3.49 -6.11 -1.61
C ARG A 36 2.10 -5.65 -2.07
N GLN A 37 1.53 -6.29 -3.09
CA GLN A 37 0.19 -5.95 -3.59
C GLN A 37 -0.88 -6.16 -2.50
N SER A 38 -0.86 -7.30 -1.81
CA SER A 38 -1.81 -7.56 -0.72
C SER A 38 -1.68 -6.58 0.44
N SER A 39 -0.45 -6.19 0.80
CA SER A 39 -0.21 -5.17 1.83
C SER A 39 -0.73 -3.79 1.41
N GLN A 40 -0.55 -3.41 0.14
CA GLN A 40 -1.14 -2.19 -0.41
C GLN A 40 -2.67 -2.23 -0.35
N ASP A 41 -3.31 -3.32 -0.77
CA ASP A 41 -4.78 -3.45 -0.72
C ASP A 41 -5.32 -3.30 0.71
N LYS A 42 -4.65 -3.92 1.69
CA LYS A 42 -5.02 -3.82 3.10
C LYS A 42 -4.87 -2.39 3.64
N ALA A 43 -3.80 -1.70 3.25
CA ALA A 43 -3.58 -0.32 3.65
C ALA A 43 -4.63 0.63 3.04
N VAL A 44 -4.95 0.48 1.75
CA VAL A 44 -6.02 1.24 1.10
C VAL A 44 -7.38 0.99 1.77
N LEU A 45 -7.70 -0.27 2.07
CA LEU A 45 -8.92 -0.63 2.78
C LEU A 45 -8.96 -0.02 4.19
N ASN A 46 -7.82 0.04 4.89
CA ASN A 46 -7.74 0.68 6.20
C ASN A 46 -7.99 2.19 6.11
N ASN A 47 -7.39 2.86 5.13
CA ASN A 47 -7.65 4.28 4.87
C ASN A 47 -9.13 4.54 4.57
N ALA A 48 -9.77 3.67 3.76
CA ALA A 48 -11.20 3.75 3.48
C ALA A 48 -12.06 3.64 4.75
N ARG A 49 -11.70 2.72 5.66
CA ARG A 49 -12.37 2.58 6.96
C ARG A 49 -12.23 3.82 7.83
N GLN A 50 -11.03 4.40 7.89
CA GLN A 50 -10.78 5.64 8.64
C GLN A 50 -11.61 6.80 8.09
N LEU A 51 -11.68 6.92 6.75
CA LEU A 51 -12.50 7.92 6.07
C LEU A 51 -14.00 7.71 6.32
N SER A 52 -14.47 6.46 6.28
CA SER A 52 -15.87 6.14 6.61
C SER A 52 -16.20 6.55 8.05
N ALA A 53 -15.38 6.14 9.02
CA ALA A 53 -15.60 6.47 10.42
C ALA A 53 -15.58 7.99 10.68
N GLY A 54 -14.66 8.72 10.02
CA GLY A 54 -14.61 10.18 10.09
C GLY A 54 -15.84 10.84 9.45
N ALA A 55 -16.31 10.31 8.32
CA ALA A 55 -17.55 10.76 7.68
C ALA A 55 -18.77 10.54 8.57
N ASP A 56 -18.90 9.34 9.17
CA ASP A 56 -20.00 9.01 10.08
C ASP A 56 -20.02 9.92 11.30
N GLN A 57 -18.85 10.24 11.87
CA GLN A 57 -18.77 11.19 12.97
C GLN A 57 -19.19 12.60 12.54
N TYR A 58 -18.80 13.05 11.35
CA TYR A 58 -19.24 14.33 10.80
C TYR A 58 -20.76 14.38 10.57
N PHE A 59 -21.36 13.29 10.08
CA PHE A 59 -22.80 13.18 9.87
C PHE A 59 -23.57 13.30 11.19
N LEU A 60 -23.08 12.66 12.25
CA LEU A 60 -23.66 12.73 13.58
C LEU A 60 -23.58 14.13 14.19
N GLU A 61 -22.47 14.84 14.00
CA GLU A 61 -22.26 16.17 14.57
C GLU A 61 -23.05 17.27 13.83
N ASN A 62 -23.15 17.17 12.50
CA ASN A 62 -23.71 18.22 11.67
C ASN A 62 -25.14 17.93 11.18
N GLY A 63 -25.66 16.72 11.41
CA GLY A 63 -26.99 16.32 10.96
C GLY A 63 -27.15 16.25 9.44
N VAL A 64 -26.05 16.11 8.70
CA VAL A 64 -26.03 15.99 7.24
C VAL A 64 -25.70 14.57 6.81
N SER A 65 -26.05 14.21 5.59
CA SER A 65 -25.80 12.87 5.01
C SER A 65 -24.70 12.85 3.95
N SER A 66 -24.07 13.99 3.65
CA SER A 66 -22.99 14.10 2.68
C SER A 66 -21.92 15.09 3.13
N VAL A 67 -20.66 14.79 2.82
CA VAL A 67 -19.50 15.58 3.24
C VAL A 67 -18.38 15.49 2.20
N ALA A 68 -17.72 16.62 1.92
CA ALA A 68 -16.54 16.66 1.06
C ALA A 68 -15.30 16.16 1.80
N SER A 69 -14.37 15.51 1.10
CA SER A 69 -13.12 15.01 1.68
C SER A 69 -12.27 16.10 2.34
N SER A 70 -12.37 17.34 1.86
CA SER A 70 -11.71 18.51 2.44
C SER A 70 -12.13 18.83 3.88
N ASN A 71 -13.33 18.43 4.29
CA ASN A 71 -13.82 18.63 5.66
C ASN A 71 -13.49 17.45 6.59
N LEU A 72 -13.08 16.32 6.01
CA LEU A 72 -12.74 15.11 6.75
C LEU A 72 -11.24 14.96 6.99
N VAL A 73 -10.43 15.42 6.04
CA VAL A 73 -8.98 15.19 6.04
C VAL A 73 -8.24 16.50 6.31
N GLY A 74 -7.42 16.50 7.36
CA GLY A 74 -6.62 17.66 7.75
C GLY A 74 -6.02 17.51 9.14
N ALA A 75 -5.04 18.35 9.48
CA ALA A 75 -4.28 18.23 10.73
C ALA A 75 -5.15 18.23 12.00
N ASN A 76 -6.28 18.96 11.98
CA ASN A 76 -7.25 19.07 13.06
C ASN A 76 -8.64 18.53 12.68
N ALA A 77 -8.73 17.69 11.64
CA ALA A 77 -9.98 17.09 11.19
C ALA A 77 -10.13 15.64 11.73
N TYR A 78 -11.20 14.97 11.34
CA TYR A 78 -11.53 13.59 11.76
C TYR A 78 -10.46 12.58 11.32
N VAL A 79 -9.85 12.80 10.16
CA VAL A 79 -8.73 12.00 9.64
C VAL A 79 -7.52 12.91 9.44
N LYS A 80 -6.43 12.64 10.18
CA LYS A 80 -5.26 13.52 10.20
C LYS A 80 -4.56 13.65 8.84
N ALA A 81 -4.45 12.53 8.13
CA ALA A 81 -3.89 12.44 6.80
C ALA A 81 -4.29 11.11 6.15
N VAL A 82 -4.41 11.09 4.83
CA VAL A 82 -4.57 9.86 4.05
C VAL A 82 -3.30 9.68 3.22
N ASN A 83 -2.50 8.69 3.59
CA ASN A 83 -1.26 8.40 2.87
C ASN A 83 -1.52 7.42 1.73
N THR A 84 -1.24 7.85 0.49
CA THR A 84 -1.35 6.98 -0.68
C THR A 84 -0.20 5.98 -0.72
N VAL A 85 -0.49 4.69 -0.92
CA VAL A 85 0.52 3.61 -0.89
C VAL A 85 0.77 2.96 -2.26
N ALA A 86 -0.11 3.21 -3.23
CA ALA A 86 -0.13 2.60 -4.55
C ALA A 86 -0.57 3.56 -5.67
N GLY A 87 -0.55 4.88 -5.44
CA GLY A 87 -0.99 5.89 -6.42
C GLY A 87 -2.51 5.97 -6.58
N GLU A 88 -3.24 5.50 -5.58
CA GLU A 88 -4.69 5.44 -5.56
C GLU A 88 -5.34 6.81 -5.34
N THR A 89 -6.58 6.96 -5.83
CA THR A 89 -7.40 8.16 -5.68
C THR A 89 -8.65 7.85 -4.86
N TYR A 90 -8.83 8.59 -3.77
CA TYR A 90 -10.00 8.51 -2.90
C TYR A 90 -11.12 9.44 -3.41
N PRO A 91 -12.40 9.13 -3.12
CA PRO A 91 -13.52 10.00 -3.49
C PRO A 91 -13.38 11.43 -2.95
N ALA A 92 -13.84 12.40 -3.74
CA ALA A 92 -13.89 13.81 -3.32
C ALA A 92 -15.01 14.10 -2.30
N GLY A 93 -15.93 13.16 -2.10
CA GLY A 93 -16.99 13.26 -1.12
C GLY A 93 -17.53 11.90 -0.70
N PHE A 94 -18.16 11.88 0.47
CA PHE A 94 -18.72 10.70 1.12
C PHE A 94 -20.19 10.95 1.40
N THR A 95 -21.01 9.92 1.21
CA THR A 95 -22.45 9.97 1.47
C THR A 95 -22.82 8.79 2.36
N GLN A 96 -23.66 9.04 3.37
CA GLN A 96 -24.06 8.03 4.33
C GLN A 96 -24.69 6.81 3.63
N GLY A 97 -24.27 5.60 4.00
CA GLY A 97 -24.78 4.34 3.44
C GLY A 97 -24.36 4.06 1.99
N GLN A 98 -23.48 4.87 1.38
CA GLN A 98 -22.89 4.59 0.07
C GLN A 98 -21.51 3.96 0.20
N ALA A 99 -21.23 2.98 -0.67
CA ALA A 99 -19.91 2.35 -0.72
C ALA A 99 -18.82 3.34 -1.19
N ILE A 100 -17.67 3.30 -0.53
CA ILE A 100 -16.48 4.07 -0.87
C ILE A 100 -15.71 3.30 -1.93
N THR A 101 -15.57 3.88 -3.13
CA THR A 101 -14.83 3.27 -4.23
C THR A 101 -13.51 4.01 -4.43
N ILE A 102 -12.39 3.33 -4.20
CA ILE A 102 -11.03 3.83 -4.41
C ILE A 102 -10.54 3.32 -5.76
N ALA A 103 -10.12 4.23 -6.63
CA ALA A 103 -9.66 3.91 -7.98
C ALA A 103 -8.13 4.05 -8.11
N GLY A 104 -7.57 3.48 -9.18
CA GLY A 104 -6.16 3.68 -9.55
C GLY A 104 -5.16 2.96 -8.63
N VAL A 105 -5.60 1.99 -7.83
CA VAL A 105 -4.70 1.23 -6.95
C VAL A 105 -3.71 0.45 -7.83
N ALA A 106 -2.42 0.79 -7.70
CA ALA A 106 -1.35 0.29 -8.56
C ALA A 106 -1.61 0.52 -10.06
N GLY A 107 -2.27 1.64 -10.41
CA GLY A 107 -2.46 2.13 -11.78
C GLY A 107 -3.74 1.65 -12.50
N ALA A 108 -4.40 0.58 -12.04
CA ALA A 108 -5.57 0.04 -12.76
C ALA A 108 -6.65 -0.61 -11.87
N ARG A 109 -6.36 -0.91 -10.59
CA ARG A 109 -7.32 -1.64 -9.74
C ARG A 109 -8.25 -0.71 -9.00
N THR A 110 -9.41 -1.24 -8.64
CA THR A 110 -10.42 -0.57 -7.83
C THR A 110 -10.68 -1.38 -6.56
N ILE A 111 -10.78 -0.70 -5.42
CA ILE A 111 -11.14 -1.29 -4.13
C ILE A 111 -12.41 -0.61 -3.64
N THR A 112 -13.43 -1.40 -3.32
CA THR A 112 -14.69 -0.90 -2.77
C THR A 112 -14.83 -1.31 -1.32
N TYR A 113 -15.09 -0.33 -0.46
CA TYR A 113 -15.44 -0.52 0.93
C TYR A 113 -16.94 -0.21 1.10
N ALA A 114 -17.71 -1.18 1.56
CA ALA A 114 -19.09 -0.93 1.97
C ALA A 114 -19.10 -0.48 3.45
N PRO A 115 -19.80 0.63 3.79
CA PRO A 115 -19.92 1.12 5.15
C PRO A 115 -20.65 0.13 6.07
#